data_AF-A0A9P4PKD9-F1
#
_entry.id   AF-A0A9P4PKD9-F1
#
_cell.length_a   1.000
_cell.length_b   1.000
_cell.length_c   1.000
_cell.angle_alpha   90.00
_cell.angle_beta   90.00
_cell.angle_gamma   90.00
#
_symmetry.space_group_name_H-M   'P 1'
#
loop_
_entity.id
_entity.type
_entity.pdbx_description
1 polymer ?
#
loop_
_entity_poly.entity_id
_entity_poly.type
_entity_poly.pdbx_seq_one_letter_code
_entity_poly.pdbx_strand_id
1 'polypeptide(L)'
;MDSPPYALPKGVHALAASGLDLRPDTLVDYDILNPASVTDEKNIWFFWHSGFLKMYPYTQRNIRAWHRRFLKSGWTIRVLDRQPDSPLNIANFLDITDTNTFPMAFTDGTIGGDYAPQHTSDLVRWPLLLKYGGVYADVGLMQIGDLDTIWNKTIGDPESPWEVFSYNAGGPSSRSLTNYFLCSGKNNRLFERCHRLLLALWAADGGKTSTDGMCDSPLLKGAPHMGQNFSLPAIVNEDGSTIEAAGVGRMLTDYVIQQQAMMR
;
A
#
# COMPACT_ATOMS: atom_id res chain seq x y z
N MET A 1 -23.29 -3.42 26.91
CA MET A 1 -21.91 -3.93 27.06
C MET A 1 -21.36 -3.29 28.32
N ASP A 2 -20.98 -4.11 29.29
CA ASP A 2 -20.37 -3.64 30.52
C ASP A 2 -19.05 -2.92 30.20
N SER A 3 -18.74 -1.88 30.96
CA SER A 3 -17.48 -1.14 30.79
C SER A 3 -16.30 -2.11 30.99
N PRO A 4 -15.25 -2.05 30.15
CA PRO A 4 -14.11 -2.94 30.30
C PRO A 4 -13.49 -2.80 31.69
N PRO A 5 -12.93 -3.87 32.28
CA PRO A 5 -12.32 -3.85 33.62
C PRO A 5 -10.99 -3.06 33.66
N TYR A 6 -10.66 -2.32 32.60
CA TYR A 6 -9.47 -1.52 32.44
C TYR A 6 -9.83 -0.13 31.89
N ALA A 7 -9.06 0.88 32.27
CA ALA A 7 -9.20 2.22 31.72
C ALA A 7 -8.84 2.20 30.23
N LEU A 8 -9.72 2.73 29.38
CA LEU A 8 -9.43 2.91 27.97
C LEU A 8 -8.23 3.87 27.80
N PRO A 9 -7.26 3.56 26.90
CA PRO A 9 -6.18 4.49 26.60
C PRO A 9 -6.72 5.85 26.15
N LYS A 10 -6.02 6.93 26.53
CA LYS A 10 -6.40 8.30 26.14
C LYS A 10 -6.54 8.41 24.62
N GLY A 11 -7.67 8.96 24.16
CA GLY A 11 -7.97 9.12 22.74
C GLY A 11 -8.64 7.92 22.08
N VAL A 12 -8.81 6.79 22.79
CA VAL A 12 -9.59 5.64 22.33
C VAL A 12 -10.99 5.71 22.93
N HIS A 13 -11.99 5.37 22.13
CA HIS A 13 -13.37 5.22 22.57
C HIS A 13 -13.95 3.92 22.02
N ALA A 14 -14.88 3.32 22.76
CA ALA A 14 -15.63 2.17 22.24
C ALA A 14 -16.58 2.65 21.14
N LEU A 15 -16.67 1.89 20.04
CA LEU A 15 -17.70 2.11 19.04
C LEU A 15 -19.08 1.82 19.66
N ALA A 16 -20.07 2.64 19.32
CA ALA A 16 -21.46 2.34 19.66
C ALA A 16 -21.88 1.01 19.05
N ALA A 17 -22.77 0.25 19.71
CA ALA A 17 -23.24 -1.05 19.23
C ALA A 17 -23.86 -0.95 17.82
N SER A 18 -24.52 0.16 17.50
CA SER A 18 -25.07 0.46 16.17
C SER A 18 -23.99 0.62 15.09
N GLY A 19 -22.75 0.96 15.47
CA GLY A 19 -21.60 1.07 14.57
C GLY A 19 -20.86 -0.25 14.32
N LEU A 20 -21.19 -1.32 15.05
CA LEU A 20 -20.55 -2.63 14.86
C LEU A 20 -21.21 -3.39 13.71
N ASP A 21 -20.41 -3.98 12.83
CA ASP A 21 -20.87 -5.02 11.91
C ASP A 21 -20.62 -6.40 12.57
N LEU A 22 -21.72 -7.03 13.01
CA LEU A 22 -21.72 -8.33 13.70
C LEU A 22 -22.19 -9.48 12.78
N ARG A 23 -22.35 -9.24 11.47
CA ARG A 23 -22.75 -10.28 10.53
C ARG A 23 -21.72 -11.42 10.49
N PRO A 24 -22.09 -12.65 10.13
CA PRO A 24 -21.14 -13.74 9.93
C PRO A 24 -20.06 -13.38 8.89
N ASP A 25 -18.86 -13.95 9.04
CA ASP A 25 -17.75 -13.74 8.09
C ASP A 25 -18.13 -14.09 6.65
N THR A 26 -19.02 -15.06 6.43
CA THR A 26 -19.48 -15.43 5.08
C THR A 26 -20.22 -14.30 4.36
N LEU A 27 -20.96 -13.45 5.08
CA LEU A 27 -21.63 -12.29 4.48
C LEU A 27 -20.62 -11.15 4.21
N VAL A 28 -19.64 -10.99 5.10
CA VAL A 28 -18.55 -10.01 4.90
C VAL A 28 -17.67 -10.41 3.70
N ASP A 29 -17.34 -11.69 3.58
CA ASP A 29 -16.57 -12.24 2.46
C ASP A 29 -17.33 -12.08 1.14
N TYR A 30 -18.66 -12.28 1.14
CA TYR A 30 -19.49 -12.03 -0.02
C TYR A 30 -19.39 -10.56 -0.48
N ASP A 31 -19.50 -9.60 0.44
CA ASP A 31 -19.37 -8.17 0.12
C ASP A 31 -17.96 -7.84 -0.42
N ILE A 32 -16.90 -8.39 0.19
CA ILE A 32 -15.50 -8.19 -0.25
C ILE A 32 -15.25 -8.76 -1.66
N LEU A 33 -15.86 -9.91 -1.97
CA LEU A 33 -15.73 -10.56 -3.28
C LEU A 33 -16.61 -9.91 -4.35
N ASN A 34 -17.64 -9.16 -3.96
CA ASN A 34 -18.61 -8.54 -4.84
C ASN A 34 -18.81 -7.05 -4.51
N PRO A 35 -17.75 -6.22 -4.48
CA PRO A 35 -17.89 -4.82 -4.12
C PRO A 35 -18.68 -4.08 -5.20
N ALA A 36 -19.46 -3.09 -4.79
CA ALA A 36 -20.16 -2.20 -5.72
C ALA A 36 -19.17 -1.50 -6.68
N SER A 37 -19.68 -1.00 -7.81
CA SER A 37 -18.88 -0.19 -8.73
C SER A 37 -18.28 1.04 -8.04
N VAL A 38 -17.14 1.53 -8.52
CA VAL A 38 -16.47 2.71 -7.93
C VAL A 38 -17.25 3.98 -8.32
N THR A 39 -17.85 4.65 -7.34
CA THR A 39 -18.67 5.86 -7.55
C THR A 39 -18.11 7.12 -6.90
N ASP A 40 -17.23 6.96 -5.92
CA ASP A 40 -16.60 8.04 -5.15
C ASP A 40 -15.16 7.66 -4.77
N GLU A 41 -14.50 8.48 -3.94
CA GLU A 41 -13.12 8.28 -3.51
C GLU A 41 -12.98 7.46 -2.21
N LYS A 42 -14.07 7.10 -1.52
CA LYS A 42 -14.03 6.28 -0.29
C LYS A 42 -13.85 4.79 -0.62
N ASN A 43 -12.71 4.46 -1.22
CA ASN A 43 -12.29 3.09 -1.49
C ASN A 43 -11.03 2.78 -0.70
N ILE A 44 -10.97 1.57 -0.15
CA ILE A 44 -9.78 1.02 0.50
C ILE A 44 -9.29 -0.14 -0.36
N TRP A 45 -8.20 0.12 -1.07
CA TRP A 45 -7.55 -0.78 -2.00
C TRP A 45 -6.50 -1.63 -1.29
N PHE A 46 -6.60 -2.92 -1.51
CA PHE A 46 -5.62 -3.92 -1.14
C PHE A 46 -5.22 -4.69 -2.40
N PHE A 47 -4.05 -5.32 -2.36
CA PHE A 47 -3.62 -6.20 -3.43
C PHE A 47 -3.13 -7.53 -2.86
N TRP A 48 -3.58 -8.61 -3.48
CA TRP A 48 -3.02 -9.94 -3.28
C TRP A 48 -3.06 -10.67 -4.61
N HIS A 49 -1.89 -10.94 -5.20
CA HIS A 49 -1.75 -11.45 -6.58
C HIS A 49 -2.65 -12.65 -6.92
N SER A 50 -2.96 -13.49 -5.92
CA SER A 50 -3.76 -14.70 -6.06
C SER A 50 -5.21 -14.59 -5.57
N GLY A 51 -5.63 -13.41 -5.11
CA GLY A 51 -7.01 -13.11 -4.68
C GLY A 51 -7.30 -13.37 -3.21
N PHE A 52 -8.38 -12.75 -2.71
CA PHE A 52 -8.77 -12.76 -1.29
C PHE A 52 -8.90 -14.16 -0.67
N LEU A 53 -9.48 -15.11 -1.40
CA LEU A 53 -9.69 -16.47 -0.90
C LEU A 53 -8.39 -17.27 -0.70
N LYS A 54 -7.31 -16.88 -1.39
CA LYS A 54 -5.98 -17.52 -1.29
C LYS A 54 -5.03 -16.77 -0.35
N MET A 55 -5.52 -15.73 0.33
CA MET A 55 -4.76 -15.02 1.36
C MET A 55 -4.52 -15.88 2.60
N TYR A 56 -3.47 -15.56 3.37
CA TYR A 56 -3.28 -16.20 4.67
C TYR A 56 -4.46 -15.89 5.61
N PRO A 57 -4.86 -16.82 6.50
CA PRO A 57 -6.01 -16.60 7.39
C PRO A 57 -5.94 -15.32 8.23
N TYR A 58 -4.74 -14.94 8.70
CA TYR A 58 -4.58 -13.70 9.48
C TYR A 58 -4.79 -12.44 8.61
N THR A 59 -4.36 -12.46 7.34
CA THR A 59 -4.60 -11.35 6.42
C THR A 59 -6.07 -11.25 6.02
N GLN A 60 -6.78 -12.38 5.81
CA GLN A 60 -8.23 -12.37 5.61
C GLN A 60 -8.95 -11.73 6.80
N ARG A 61 -8.56 -12.12 8.03
CA ARG A 61 -9.09 -11.51 9.26
C ARG A 61 -8.85 -9.99 9.30
N ASN A 62 -7.67 -9.52 8.88
CA ASN A 62 -7.39 -8.08 8.81
C ASN A 62 -8.34 -7.38 7.84
N ILE A 63 -8.49 -7.87 6.61
CA ILE A 63 -9.40 -7.31 5.61
C ILE A 63 -10.86 -7.28 6.11
N ARG A 64 -11.33 -8.36 6.74
CA ARG A 64 -12.66 -8.40 7.37
C ARG A 64 -12.79 -7.32 8.46
N ALA A 65 -11.74 -7.10 9.25
CA ALA A 65 -11.75 -6.05 10.27
C ALA A 65 -11.84 -4.64 9.66
N TRP A 66 -11.12 -4.38 8.56
CA TRP A 66 -11.27 -3.14 7.78
C TRP A 66 -12.71 -2.96 7.30
N HIS A 67 -13.29 -4.00 6.68
CA HIS A 67 -14.66 -3.98 6.18
C HIS A 67 -15.67 -3.64 7.27
N ARG A 68 -15.64 -4.41 8.36
CA ARG A 68 -16.56 -4.23 9.49
C ARG A 68 -16.49 -2.84 10.10
N ARG A 69 -15.29 -2.24 10.11
CA ARG A 69 -15.06 -0.93 10.72
C ARG A 69 -15.55 0.22 9.83
N PHE A 70 -15.38 0.12 8.51
CA PHE A 70 -15.55 1.28 7.63
C PHE A 70 -16.73 1.20 6.68
N LEU A 71 -17.37 0.03 6.50
CA LEU A 71 -18.55 -0.12 5.64
C LEU A 71 -19.65 0.90 6.01
N LYS A 72 -19.99 1.01 7.30
CA LYS A 72 -21.02 1.93 7.78
C LYS A 72 -20.67 3.41 7.64
N SER A 73 -19.40 3.72 7.39
CA SER A 73 -18.91 5.08 7.13
C SER A 73 -18.81 5.38 5.62
N GLY A 74 -19.31 4.48 4.78
CA GLY A 74 -19.36 4.63 3.32
C GLY A 74 -18.12 4.11 2.59
N TRP A 75 -17.16 3.46 3.27
CA TRP A 75 -15.99 2.93 2.60
C TRP A 75 -16.25 1.58 1.96
N THR A 76 -15.76 1.40 0.73
CA THR A 76 -15.77 0.11 0.05
C THR A 76 -14.39 -0.56 0.12
N ILE A 77 -14.35 -1.81 0.59
CA ILE A 77 -13.13 -2.62 0.61
C ILE A 77 -12.96 -3.33 -0.72
N ARG A 78 -11.76 -3.26 -1.30
CA ARG A 78 -11.45 -3.90 -2.59
C ARG A 78 -10.12 -4.62 -2.49
N VAL A 79 -10.13 -5.94 -2.64
CA VAL A 79 -8.92 -6.77 -2.67
C VAL A 79 -8.66 -7.18 -4.10
N LEU A 80 -7.78 -6.45 -4.78
CA LEU A 80 -7.47 -6.69 -6.18
C LEU A 80 -6.42 -7.78 -6.35
N ASP A 81 -6.42 -8.41 -7.53
CA ASP A 81 -5.54 -9.52 -7.86
C ASP A 81 -5.09 -9.52 -9.34
N ARG A 82 -4.42 -10.60 -9.76
CA ARG A 82 -3.97 -10.86 -11.14
C ARG A 82 -4.55 -12.15 -11.73
N GLN A 83 -5.61 -12.71 -11.15
CA GLN A 83 -6.21 -13.94 -11.63
C GLN A 83 -7.08 -13.65 -12.87
N PRO A 84 -6.87 -14.31 -14.03
CA PRO A 84 -7.52 -13.96 -15.30
C PRO A 84 -9.05 -13.83 -15.23
N ASP A 85 -9.72 -14.75 -14.53
CA ASP A 85 -11.19 -14.80 -14.45
C ASP A 85 -11.75 -14.06 -13.22
N SER A 86 -10.90 -13.38 -12.44
CA SER A 86 -11.36 -12.65 -11.26
C SER A 86 -12.05 -11.34 -11.66
N PRO A 87 -13.25 -11.05 -11.14
CA PRO A 87 -13.85 -9.73 -11.29
C PRO A 87 -13.00 -8.64 -10.60
N LEU A 88 -12.16 -9.03 -9.64
CA LEU A 88 -11.23 -8.18 -8.92
C LEU A 88 -9.82 -8.16 -9.53
N ASN A 89 -9.64 -8.72 -10.73
CA ASN A 89 -8.40 -8.55 -11.47
C ASN A 89 -8.15 -7.05 -11.73
N ILE A 90 -6.93 -6.60 -11.44
CA ILE A 90 -6.50 -5.21 -11.64
C ILE A 90 -6.76 -4.68 -13.06
N ALA A 91 -6.77 -5.54 -14.08
CA ALA A 91 -7.07 -5.20 -15.48
C ALA A 91 -8.50 -4.68 -15.69
N ASN A 92 -9.44 -5.01 -14.79
CA ASN A 92 -10.80 -4.47 -14.84
C ASN A 92 -10.88 -3.02 -14.31
N PHE A 93 -9.82 -2.53 -13.66
CA PHE A 93 -9.76 -1.22 -13.02
C PHE A 93 -8.76 -0.28 -13.70
N LEU A 94 -7.67 -0.82 -14.25
CA LEU A 94 -6.60 -0.05 -14.87
C LEU A 94 -6.22 -0.67 -16.21
N ASP A 95 -5.81 0.17 -17.17
CA ASP A 95 -5.21 -0.31 -18.41
C ASP A 95 -3.80 -0.81 -18.11
N ILE A 96 -3.65 -2.12 -17.96
CA ILE A 96 -2.37 -2.77 -17.64
C ILE A 96 -1.41 -2.82 -18.83
N THR A 97 -1.85 -2.37 -20.01
CA THR A 97 -1.05 -2.30 -21.23
C THR A 97 -0.50 -0.90 -21.50
N ASP A 98 -0.98 0.11 -20.77
CA ASP A 98 -0.45 1.47 -20.87
C ASP A 98 0.92 1.58 -20.20
N THR A 99 1.95 1.76 -21.02
CA THR A 99 3.34 1.89 -20.58
C THR A 99 3.63 3.20 -19.83
N ASN A 100 2.69 4.15 -19.83
CA ASN A 100 2.75 5.35 -19.00
C ASN A 100 2.17 5.13 -17.59
N THR A 101 1.51 3.99 -17.36
CA THR A 101 0.95 3.59 -16.06
C THR A 101 1.71 2.40 -15.47
N PHE A 102 2.20 1.48 -16.29
CA PHE A 102 2.91 0.30 -15.84
C PHE A 102 4.21 0.07 -16.62
N PRO A 103 5.27 -0.44 -15.97
CA PRO A 103 6.47 -0.85 -16.69
C PRO A 103 6.19 -2.09 -17.54
N MET A 104 6.97 -2.29 -18.62
CA MET A 104 6.82 -3.47 -19.50
C MET A 104 6.83 -4.79 -18.72
N ALA A 105 7.67 -4.90 -17.68
CA ALA A 105 7.73 -6.10 -16.86
C ALA A 105 6.39 -6.45 -16.17
N PHE A 106 5.59 -5.45 -15.82
CA PHE A 106 4.25 -5.66 -15.26
C PHE A 106 3.29 -6.16 -16.34
N THR A 107 3.32 -5.53 -17.52
CA THR A 107 2.48 -5.90 -18.67
C THR A 107 2.77 -7.32 -19.12
N ASP A 108 4.04 -7.69 -19.27
CA ASP A 108 4.50 -9.00 -19.74
C ASP A 108 4.45 -10.09 -18.65
N GLY A 109 4.18 -9.71 -17.39
CA GLY A 109 4.19 -10.65 -16.27
C GLY A 109 5.58 -11.21 -15.96
N THR A 110 6.63 -10.43 -16.23
CA THR A 110 8.04 -10.82 -16.07
C THR A 110 8.72 -10.22 -14.85
N ILE A 111 7.96 -9.53 -13.97
CA ILE A 111 8.47 -9.10 -12.66
C ILE A 111 8.97 -10.33 -11.89
N GLY A 112 10.27 -10.36 -11.63
CA GLY A 112 10.97 -11.47 -10.98
C GLY A 112 11.54 -11.12 -9.60
N GLY A 113 12.36 -12.04 -9.10
CA GLY A 113 12.95 -11.98 -7.75
C GLY A 113 12.01 -12.54 -6.66
N ASP A 114 12.59 -12.78 -5.49
CA ASP A 114 11.89 -13.42 -4.34
C ASP A 114 10.68 -12.61 -3.84
N TYR A 115 10.66 -11.31 -4.17
CA TYR A 115 9.62 -10.36 -3.75
C TYR A 115 8.74 -9.88 -4.91
N ALA A 116 8.70 -10.59 -6.04
CA ALA A 116 7.88 -10.23 -7.19
C ALA A 116 6.41 -9.89 -6.85
N PRO A 117 5.71 -10.63 -5.96
CA PRO A 117 4.35 -10.26 -5.55
C PRO A 117 4.27 -8.91 -4.84
N GLN A 118 5.27 -8.59 -4.02
CA GLN A 118 5.36 -7.29 -3.33
C GLN A 118 5.63 -6.18 -4.34
N HIS A 119 6.60 -6.34 -5.24
CA HIS A 119 6.89 -5.33 -6.28
C HIS A 119 5.71 -5.11 -7.23
N THR A 120 4.94 -6.16 -7.52
CA THR A 120 3.67 -6.04 -8.26
C THR A 120 2.66 -5.20 -7.47
N SER A 121 2.57 -5.43 -6.15
CA SER A 121 1.76 -4.64 -5.21
C SER A 121 2.17 -3.16 -5.21
N ASP A 122 3.48 -2.88 -5.17
CA ASP A 122 4.05 -1.54 -5.24
C ASP A 122 3.61 -0.82 -6.52
N LEU A 123 3.68 -1.49 -7.67
CA LEU A 123 3.34 -0.91 -8.96
C LEU A 123 1.84 -0.60 -9.14
N VAL A 124 0.93 -1.23 -8.39
CA VAL A 124 -0.51 -0.92 -8.46
C VAL A 124 -0.94 0.25 -7.56
N ARG A 125 -0.17 0.60 -6.51
CA ARG A 125 -0.60 1.54 -5.47
C ARG A 125 -0.99 2.91 -6.04
N TRP A 126 -0.05 3.54 -6.74
CA TRP A 126 -0.27 4.89 -7.27
C TRP A 126 -1.24 4.92 -8.45
N PRO A 127 -1.20 4.01 -9.42
CA PRO A 127 -2.22 3.98 -10.47
C PRO A 127 -3.66 3.96 -9.90
N LEU A 128 -3.91 3.17 -8.85
CA LEU A 128 -5.21 3.14 -8.18
C LEU A 128 -5.54 4.47 -7.50
N LEU A 129 -4.61 5.01 -6.71
CA LEU A 129 -4.81 6.27 -5.99
C LEU A 129 -4.95 7.48 -6.93
N LEU A 130 -4.19 7.52 -8.03
CA LEU A 130 -4.27 8.58 -9.03
C LEU A 130 -5.60 8.56 -9.77
N LYS A 131 -6.09 7.37 -10.12
CA LYS A 131 -7.36 7.22 -10.85
C LYS A 131 -8.59 7.40 -9.96
N TYR A 132 -8.59 6.80 -8.77
CA TYR A 132 -9.78 6.67 -7.94
C TYR A 132 -9.70 7.36 -6.58
N GLY A 133 -8.53 7.82 -6.16
CA GLY A 133 -8.31 8.30 -4.80
C GLY A 133 -8.52 7.22 -3.73
N GLY A 134 -8.70 7.66 -2.50
CA GLY A 134 -8.99 6.82 -1.35
C GLY A 134 -7.73 6.37 -0.62
N VAL A 135 -7.71 5.12 -0.21
CA VAL A 135 -6.64 4.52 0.60
C VAL A 135 -6.09 3.31 -0.12
N TYR A 136 -4.78 3.21 -0.23
CA TYR A 136 -4.09 1.95 -0.45
C TYR A 136 -3.50 1.46 0.87
N ALA A 137 -3.66 0.18 1.19
CA ALA A 137 -3.03 -0.44 2.35
C ALA A 137 -2.51 -1.85 2.04
N ASP A 138 -1.40 -2.22 2.67
CA ASP A 138 -0.91 -3.60 2.65
C ASP A 138 -1.85 -4.50 3.47
N VAL A 139 -2.04 -5.74 3.00
CA VAL A 139 -2.97 -6.70 3.61
C VAL A 139 -2.59 -7.13 5.04
N GLY A 140 -1.31 -6.99 5.39
CA GLY A 140 -0.79 -7.26 6.72
C GLY A 140 -1.09 -6.16 7.74
N LEU A 141 -1.51 -4.97 7.28
CA LEU A 141 -1.71 -3.82 8.14
C LEU A 141 -3.05 -3.90 8.89
N MET A 142 -2.96 -3.90 10.22
CA MET A 142 -4.13 -3.70 11.08
C MET A 142 -4.41 -2.21 11.24
N GLN A 143 -5.64 -1.77 10.94
CA GLN A 143 -5.97 -0.36 11.12
C GLN A 143 -6.11 0.03 12.58
N ILE A 144 -5.32 1.03 12.97
CA ILE A 144 -5.45 1.72 14.25
C ILE A 144 -5.94 3.14 13.98
N GLY A 145 -6.82 3.65 14.85
CA GLY A 145 -7.37 5.00 14.71
C GLY A 145 -8.52 5.13 13.71
N ASP A 146 -9.12 6.31 13.70
CA ASP A 146 -10.36 6.61 12.96
C ASP A 146 -10.03 7.22 11.59
N LEU A 147 -9.92 6.34 10.58
CA LEU A 147 -9.68 6.74 9.20
C LEU A 147 -10.77 7.68 8.68
N ASP A 148 -12.03 7.43 8.99
CA ASP A 148 -13.13 8.22 8.42
C ASP A 148 -13.09 9.67 8.93
N THR A 149 -12.91 9.84 10.24
CA THR A 149 -12.74 11.17 10.84
C THR A 149 -11.52 11.90 10.27
N ILE A 150 -10.38 11.21 10.07
CA ILE A 150 -9.18 11.83 9.50
C ILE A 150 -9.43 12.24 8.05
N TRP A 151 -10.00 11.35 7.23
CA TRP A 151 -10.35 11.64 5.84
C TRP A 151 -11.24 12.87 5.73
N ASN A 152 -12.36 12.90 6.48
CA ASN A 152 -13.34 14.00 6.41
C ASN A 152 -12.78 15.35 6.91
N LYS A 153 -11.67 15.35 7.67
CA LYS A 153 -11.00 16.57 8.15
C LYS A 153 -9.79 16.97 7.30
N THR A 154 -9.39 16.11 6.37
CA THR A 154 -8.18 16.29 5.57
C THR A 154 -8.51 16.18 4.09
N ILE A 155 -8.27 15.02 3.47
CA ILE A 155 -8.38 14.82 2.02
C ILE A 155 -9.82 15.00 1.52
N GLY A 156 -10.80 14.57 2.31
CA GLY A 156 -12.22 14.67 1.96
C GLY A 156 -12.82 16.06 2.16
N ASP A 157 -12.07 17.01 2.74
CA ASP A 157 -12.49 18.39 2.94
C ASP A 157 -11.83 19.28 1.88
N PRO A 158 -12.59 19.89 0.94
CA PRO A 158 -12.04 20.77 -0.08
C PRO A 158 -11.31 22.01 0.47
N GLU A 159 -11.61 22.41 1.71
CA GLU A 159 -10.97 23.57 2.37
C GLU A 159 -9.70 23.19 3.14
N SER A 160 -9.43 21.88 3.28
CA SER A 160 -8.23 21.41 3.97
C SER A 160 -6.99 21.53 3.06
N PRO A 161 -5.84 21.96 3.61
CA PRO A 161 -4.59 22.04 2.85
C PRO A 161 -3.88 20.69 2.70
N TRP A 162 -4.41 19.61 3.27
CA TRP A 162 -3.75 18.30 3.33
C TRP A 162 -4.21 17.39 2.18
N GLU A 163 -3.29 17.07 1.27
CA GLU A 163 -3.59 16.25 0.09
C GLU A 163 -3.20 14.77 0.23
N VAL A 164 -2.35 14.45 1.21
CA VAL A 164 -1.83 13.10 1.48
C VAL A 164 -1.72 12.87 2.98
N PHE A 165 -2.06 11.68 3.44
CA PHE A 165 -1.56 11.19 4.72
C PHE A 165 -1.13 9.72 4.66
N SER A 166 -0.15 9.41 5.49
CA SER A 166 0.46 8.09 5.67
C SER A 166 0.94 7.95 7.11
N TYR A 167 1.38 6.76 7.51
CA TYR A 167 2.15 6.64 8.75
C TYR A 167 3.53 7.29 8.58
N ASN A 168 4.03 7.85 9.69
CA ASN A 168 5.36 8.44 9.76
C ASN A 168 6.33 7.41 10.36
N ALA A 169 7.31 6.97 9.58
CA ALA A 169 8.34 6.03 10.04
C ALA A 169 9.50 6.70 10.79
N GLY A 170 9.56 8.04 10.84
CA GLY A 170 10.57 8.75 11.61
C GLY A 170 10.01 9.34 12.92
N GLY A 171 10.79 10.21 13.55
CA GLY A 171 10.38 10.89 14.78
C GLY A 171 9.18 11.84 14.59
N PRO A 172 8.58 12.37 15.68
CA PRO A 172 7.41 13.25 15.60
C PRO A 172 7.55 14.49 14.71
N SER A 173 8.78 14.99 14.55
CA SER A 173 9.10 16.15 13.71
C SER A 173 9.50 15.78 12.27
N SER A 174 9.81 14.52 11.97
CA SER A 174 10.16 14.12 10.61
C SER A 174 8.92 13.90 9.75
N ARG A 175 9.12 13.85 8.45
CA ARG A 175 8.11 13.47 7.47
C ARG A 175 8.67 12.33 6.63
N SER A 176 8.48 11.10 7.10
CA SER A 176 8.91 9.89 6.41
C SER A 176 7.68 9.05 6.12
N LEU A 177 7.08 9.25 4.95
CA LEU A 177 5.88 8.53 4.53
C LEU A 177 6.21 7.05 4.30
N THR A 178 5.33 6.17 4.77
CA THR A 178 5.44 4.73 4.55
C THR A 178 4.61 4.30 3.34
N ASN A 179 5.13 3.43 2.47
CA ASN A 179 4.39 2.98 1.30
C ASN A 179 3.36 1.88 1.57
N TYR A 180 3.35 1.27 2.76
CA TYR A 180 2.38 0.23 3.13
C TYR A 180 0.98 0.78 3.50
N PHE A 181 0.83 2.10 3.62
CA PHE A 181 -0.45 2.79 3.79
C PHE A 181 -0.34 4.18 3.17
N LEU A 182 -1.15 4.47 2.16
CA LEU A 182 -1.15 5.75 1.47
C LEU A 182 -2.58 6.21 1.26
N CYS A 183 -2.87 7.46 1.56
CA CYS A 183 -4.17 8.04 1.33
C CYS A 183 -4.04 9.35 0.55
N SER A 184 -4.84 9.53 -0.51
CA SER A 184 -4.90 10.77 -1.28
C SER A 184 -6.25 10.92 -1.99
N GLY A 185 -6.54 12.13 -2.43
CA GLY A 185 -7.56 12.33 -3.48
C GLY A 185 -7.06 11.83 -4.83
N LYS A 186 -7.94 11.79 -5.83
CA LYS A 186 -7.55 11.49 -7.22
C LYS A 186 -6.63 12.57 -7.79
N ASN A 187 -5.85 12.21 -8.82
CA ASN A 187 -4.92 13.12 -9.52
C ASN A 187 -3.93 13.86 -8.58
N ASN A 188 -3.55 13.24 -7.46
CA ASN A 188 -2.63 13.83 -6.50
C ASN A 188 -1.26 14.11 -7.16
N ARG A 189 -0.82 15.37 -7.13
CA ARG A 189 0.39 15.83 -7.83
C ARG A 189 1.69 15.29 -7.26
N LEU A 190 1.73 14.99 -5.96
CA LEU A 190 2.89 14.34 -5.35
C LEU A 190 3.02 12.92 -5.91
N PHE A 191 1.96 12.12 -5.79
CA PHE A 191 1.96 10.74 -6.28
C PHE A 191 2.14 10.63 -7.79
N GLU A 192 1.68 11.60 -8.59
CA GLU A 192 1.94 11.65 -10.03
C GLU A 192 3.45 11.75 -10.32
N ARG A 193 4.18 12.60 -9.59
CA ARG A 193 5.64 12.76 -9.73
C ARG A 193 6.38 11.52 -9.24
N CYS A 194 6.00 10.98 -8.08
CA CYS A 194 6.60 9.77 -7.53
C CYS A 194 6.40 8.59 -8.49
N HIS A 195 5.21 8.45 -9.06
CA HIS A 195 4.89 7.40 -10.01
C HIS A 195 5.72 7.52 -11.29
N ARG A 196 5.83 8.72 -11.86
CA ARG A 196 6.68 8.95 -13.03
C ARG A 196 8.15 8.63 -12.75
N LEU A 197 8.68 8.99 -11.58
CA LEU A 197 10.04 8.63 -11.18
C LEU A 197 10.19 7.11 -11.08
N LEU A 198 9.26 6.41 -10.43
CA LEU A 198 9.29 4.95 -10.34
C LEU A 198 9.26 4.30 -11.73
N LEU A 199 8.41 4.75 -12.64
CA LEU A 199 8.39 4.24 -14.02
C LEU A 199 9.73 4.49 -14.74
N ALA A 200 10.36 5.65 -14.54
CA ALA A 200 11.68 5.91 -15.09
C ALA A 200 12.77 4.97 -14.52
N LEU A 201 12.68 4.58 -13.25
CA LEU A 201 13.57 3.58 -12.65
C LEU A 201 13.36 2.20 -13.26
N TRP A 202 12.11 1.79 -13.48
CA TRP A 202 11.78 0.53 -14.15
C TRP A 202 12.15 0.53 -15.64
N ALA A 203 12.13 1.67 -16.31
CA ALA A 203 12.51 1.79 -17.73
C ALA A 203 14.02 1.82 -17.97
N ALA A 204 14.83 1.97 -16.91
CA ALA A 204 16.29 1.99 -17.02
C ALA A 204 16.84 0.70 -17.65
N ASP A 205 18.01 0.79 -18.28
CA ASP A 205 18.72 -0.33 -18.92
C ASP A 205 17.89 -1.11 -19.97
N GLY A 206 16.92 -0.44 -20.61
CA GLY A 206 16.04 -1.05 -21.62
C GLY A 206 14.79 -1.72 -21.04
N GLY A 207 14.55 -1.61 -19.73
CA GLY A 207 13.42 -2.20 -19.02
C GLY A 207 13.88 -3.25 -18.01
N LYS A 208 13.78 -2.91 -16.72
CA LYS A 208 14.10 -3.82 -15.61
C LYS A 208 12.97 -4.81 -15.37
N THR A 209 13.34 -6.01 -14.91
CA THR A 209 12.41 -7.07 -14.47
C THR A 209 12.44 -7.32 -12.97
N SER A 210 13.37 -6.70 -12.24
CA SER A 210 13.41 -6.66 -10.78
C SER A 210 13.85 -5.27 -10.31
N THR A 211 13.79 -5.01 -9.01
CA THR A 211 14.27 -3.74 -8.43
C THR A 211 15.77 -3.72 -8.17
N ASP A 212 16.48 -4.80 -8.46
CA ASP A 212 17.91 -4.94 -8.16
C ASP A 212 18.74 -3.87 -8.89
N GLY A 213 19.59 -3.19 -8.11
CA GLY A 213 20.46 -2.12 -8.59
C GLY A 213 19.73 -0.80 -8.92
N MET A 214 18.43 -0.67 -8.67
CA MET A 214 17.72 0.60 -8.88
C MET A 214 18.25 1.71 -7.97
N CYS A 215 18.77 1.38 -6.79
CA CYS A 215 19.41 2.32 -5.86
C CYS A 215 20.61 3.05 -6.47
N ASP A 216 21.29 2.45 -7.45
CA ASP A 216 22.41 3.07 -8.16
C ASP A 216 21.97 4.03 -9.28
N SER A 217 20.67 4.13 -9.54
CA SER A 217 20.15 4.99 -10.60
C SER A 217 20.62 6.44 -10.43
N PRO A 218 21.13 7.09 -11.49
CA PRO A 218 21.46 8.51 -11.45
C PRO A 218 20.29 9.41 -11.03
N LEU A 219 19.05 8.96 -11.22
CA LEU A 219 17.84 9.67 -10.81
C LEU A 219 17.69 9.74 -9.28
N LEU A 220 18.32 8.82 -8.55
CA LEU A 220 18.33 8.79 -7.08
C LEU A 220 19.60 9.39 -6.48
N LYS A 221 20.49 9.98 -7.29
CA LYS A 221 21.79 10.52 -6.84
C LYS A 221 21.63 11.48 -5.66
N GLY A 222 22.20 11.09 -4.52
CA GLY A 222 22.18 11.85 -3.26
C GLY A 222 21.01 11.52 -2.33
N ALA A 223 20.13 10.57 -2.71
CA ALA A 223 19.18 9.98 -1.78
C ALA A 223 19.95 9.01 -0.87
N PRO A 224 19.76 9.06 0.46
CA PRO A 224 20.41 8.12 1.36
C PRO A 224 19.83 6.73 1.16
N HIS A 225 20.69 5.71 1.19
CA HIS A 225 20.23 4.33 1.27
C HIS A 225 19.50 4.08 2.59
N MET A 226 18.57 3.14 2.58
CA MET A 226 17.94 2.64 3.78
C MET A 226 19.01 2.16 4.78
N GLY A 227 18.83 2.49 6.06
CA GLY A 227 19.79 2.15 7.11
C GLY A 227 21.06 3.01 7.17
N GLN A 228 21.19 4.08 6.40
CA GLN A 228 22.28 5.04 6.64
C GLN A 228 22.13 5.79 7.98
N ASN A 229 20.89 5.95 8.46
CA ASN A 229 20.57 6.71 9.68
C ASN A 229 20.27 5.82 10.89
N PHE A 230 20.38 4.49 10.77
CA PHE A 230 20.15 3.53 11.86
C PHE A 230 20.98 2.27 11.62
N SER A 231 21.54 1.67 12.68
CA SER A 231 22.44 0.52 12.54
C SER A 231 21.74 -0.70 11.93
N LEU A 232 22.18 -1.11 10.74
CA LEU A 232 21.80 -2.39 10.14
C LEU A 232 22.81 -3.47 10.51
N PRO A 233 22.38 -4.66 10.95
CA PRO A 233 23.27 -5.79 11.14
C PRO A 233 23.71 -6.35 9.77
N ALA A 234 24.89 -6.97 9.72
CA ALA A 234 25.26 -7.83 8.60
C ALA A 234 24.34 -9.05 8.56
N ILE A 235 24.08 -9.58 7.35
CA ILE A 235 23.33 -10.82 7.16
C ILE A 235 24.32 -11.95 6.90
N VAL A 236 24.21 -13.04 7.66
CA VAL A 236 24.93 -14.29 7.38
C VAL A 236 23.97 -15.23 6.70
N ASN A 237 24.26 -15.60 5.46
CA ASN A 237 23.45 -16.52 4.67
C ASN A 237 23.66 -17.97 5.15
N GLU A 238 22.76 -18.86 4.77
CA GLU A 238 22.81 -20.29 5.14
C GLU A 238 24.09 -20.99 4.63
N ASP A 239 24.68 -20.49 3.54
CA ASP A 239 25.95 -20.98 2.97
C ASP A 239 27.21 -20.42 3.66
N GLY A 240 27.04 -19.58 4.69
CA GLY A 240 28.12 -18.92 5.43
C GLY A 240 28.66 -17.64 4.79
N SER A 241 28.17 -17.24 3.62
CA SER A 241 28.50 -15.92 3.04
C SER A 241 27.89 -14.79 3.87
N THR A 242 28.58 -13.65 3.93
CA THR A 242 28.16 -12.49 4.74
C THR A 242 27.91 -11.28 3.85
N ILE A 243 26.77 -10.62 4.07
CA ILE A 243 26.42 -9.34 3.46
C ILE A 243 26.62 -8.27 4.52
N GLU A 244 27.64 -7.43 4.31
CA GLU A 244 27.95 -6.32 5.20
C GLU A 244 26.83 -5.29 5.26
N ALA A 245 26.76 -4.51 6.34
CA ALA A 245 25.69 -3.54 6.60
C ALA A 245 25.41 -2.59 5.43
N ALA A 246 26.45 -2.14 4.71
CA ALA A 246 26.29 -1.30 3.52
C ALA A 246 25.60 -2.05 2.35
N GLY A 247 25.92 -3.33 2.18
CA GLY A 247 25.23 -4.21 1.22
C GLY A 247 23.78 -4.44 1.60
N VAL A 248 23.49 -4.66 2.89
CA VAL A 248 22.12 -4.77 3.41
C VAL A 248 21.34 -3.48 3.13
N GLY A 249 21.95 -2.31 3.35
CA GLY A 249 21.31 -1.02 3.06
C GLY A 249 20.94 -0.86 1.58
N ARG A 250 21.80 -1.32 0.66
CA ARG A 250 21.49 -1.34 -0.79
C ARG A 250 20.33 -2.27 -1.11
N MET A 251 20.39 -3.52 -0.63
CA MET A 251 19.32 -4.49 -0.83
C MET A 251 17.97 -3.98 -0.32
N LEU A 252 17.94 -3.39 0.87
CA LEU A 252 16.72 -2.79 1.42
C LEU A 252 16.24 -1.61 0.58
N THR A 253 17.16 -0.79 0.05
CA THR A 253 16.82 0.35 -0.81
C THR A 253 16.18 -0.10 -2.12
N ASP A 254 16.72 -1.15 -2.76
CA ASP A 254 16.16 -1.77 -3.95
C ASP A 254 14.80 -2.43 -3.64
N TYR A 255 14.70 -3.15 -2.53
CA TYR A 255 13.45 -3.78 -2.09
C TYR A 255 12.32 -2.75 -1.87
N VAL A 256 12.63 -1.60 -1.25
CA VAL A 256 11.65 -0.53 -1.01
C VAL A 256 11.78 0.62 -2.00
N ILE A 257 12.16 0.36 -3.25
CA ILE A 257 12.47 1.43 -4.23
C ILE A 257 11.32 2.42 -4.43
N GLN A 258 10.07 1.99 -4.24
CA GLN A 258 8.91 2.90 -4.25
C GLN A 258 9.02 3.99 -3.17
N GLN A 259 9.57 3.69 -1.98
CA GLN A 259 9.81 4.68 -0.95
C GLN A 259 10.87 5.71 -1.39
N GLN A 260 11.92 5.27 -2.10
CA GLN A 260 12.92 6.20 -2.65
C GLN A 260 12.30 7.17 -3.66
N ALA A 261 11.39 6.67 -4.49
CA ALA A 261 10.64 7.51 -5.43
C ALA A 261 9.68 8.50 -4.74
N MET A 262 9.31 8.30 -3.47
CA MET A 262 8.54 9.30 -2.69
C MET A 262 9.39 10.38 -2.04
N MET A 263 10.67 10.13 -1.83
CA MET A 263 11.57 11.07 -1.14
C MET A 263 12.23 12.08 -2.09
N ARG A 264 11.81 12.12 -3.36
CA ARG A 264 12.41 12.92 -4.45
C ARG A 264 11.36 13.70 -5.23
#